data_AF-A0A811JWZ2-F1
#
_entry.id   AF-A0A811JWZ2-F1
#
_cell.length_a   1.000
_cell.length_b   1.000
_cell.length_c   1.000
_cell.angle_alpha   90.00
_cell.angle_beta   90.00
_cell.angle_gamma   90.00
#
_symmetry.space_group_name_H-M   'P 1'
#
loop_
_entity.id
_entity.type
_entity.pdbx_description
1 polymer ?
#
loop_
_entity_poly.entity_id
_entity_poly.type
_entity_poly.pdbx_seq_one_letter_code
_entity_poly.pdbx_strand_id
1 'polypeptide(L)'
;MDASIPERCLYGRLHIRTGIKLIIAVGVAVLLALTALLAVYFRKAIFVLSISYIVTILTAGAVFRRDHRFMYPLLGVSYFHIFLASHFLLIFAFYFFFKPLYILMVFNWAFDTLDTGKNPGYYLKCFVLVLIVSLFLIYNIWQAAMAKHFLDHLQQNDLRLDSGIKVSGSSSSSVALNYSHSESPKTEKRNAIVFVGGPELQTGERTM
;
A
#
# COMPACT_ATOMS: atom_id res chain seq x y z
N MET A 1 -11.37 -4.58 -31.22
CA MET A 1 -10.08 -5.13 -30.77
C MET A 1 -10.04 -4.97 -29.27
N ASP A 2 -10.51 -6.00 -28.57
CA ASP A 2 -10.57 -6.02 -27.11
C ASP A 2 -9.14 -6.11 -26.57
N ALA A 3 -8.64 -4.99 -26.04
CA ALA A 3 -7.40 -4.97 -25.30
C ALA A 3 -7.62 -5.73 -23.99
N SER A 4 -7.41 -7.04 -24.02
CA SER A 4 -7.35 -7.90 -22.85
C SER A 4 -6.25 -7.36 -21.94
N ILE A 5 -6.65 -6.62 -20.91
CA ILE A 5 -5.77 -6.15 -19.84
C ILE A 5 -5.10 -7.43 -19.30
N PRO A 6 -3.75 -7.54 -19.36
CA PRO A 6 -3.08 -8.75 -18.93
C PRO A 6 -3.43 -8.97 -17.46
N GLU A 7 -4.13 -10.08 -17.18
CA GLU A 7 -4.46 -10.49 -15.84
C GLU A 7 -3.15 -10.69 -15.08
N ARG A 8 -2.75 -9.68 -14.31
CA ARG A 8 -1.60 -9.76 -13.41
C ARG A 8 -2.01 -10.64 -12.23
N CYS A 9 -1.98 -11.94 -12.46
CA CYS A 9 -2.14 -12.96 -11.43
C CYS A 9 -0.95 -12.88 -10.48
N LEU A 10 -1.22 -12.65 -9.20
CA LEU A 10 -0.19 -12.80 -8.18
C LEU A 10 -0.05 -14.28 -7.85
N TYR A 11 1.18 -14.79 -7.84
CA TYR A 11 1.46 -16.22 -7.65
C TYR A 11 0.73 -17.14 -8.65
N GLY A 12 0.63 -16.70 -9.91
CA GLY A 12 0.23 -17.56 -11.05
C GLY A 12 -1.23 -18.01 -11.12
N ARG A 13 -2.05 -17.85 -10.06
CA ARG A 13 -3.48 -18.25 -10.08
C ARG A 13 -4.43 -17.35 -9.29
N LEU A 14 -3.96 -16.50 -8.37
CA LEU A 14 -4.87 -15.74 -7.54
C LEU A 14 -5.15 -14.37 -8.15
N HIS A 15 -6.36 -14.22 -8.67
CA HIS A 15 -6.87 -12.95 -9.19
C HIS A 15 -6.93 -11.92 -8.03
N ILE A 16 -6.38 -10.72 -8.24
CA ILE A 16 -6.22 -9.69 -7.19
C ILE A 16 -7.56 -9.38 -6.49
N ARG A 17 -8.68 -9.36 -7.22
CA ARG A 17 -10.02 -9.17 -6.61
C ARG A 17 -10.39 -10.31 -5.67
N THR A 18 -10.03 -11.54 -6.01
CA THR A 18 -10.30 -12.71 -5.16
C THR A 18 -9.46 -12.65 -3.90
N GLY A 19 -8.20 -12.20 -3.99
CA GLY A 19 -7.31 -12.00 -2.84
C GLY A 19 -7.86 -11.00 -1.83
N ILE A 20 -8.29 -9.81 -2.28
CA ILE A 20 -8.86 -8.80 -1.38
C ILE A 20 -10.19 -9.27 -0.76
N LYS A 21 -11.06 -9.96 -1.53
CA LYS A 21 -12.29 -10.54 -0.98
C LYS A 21 -11.98 -11.59 0.09
N LEU A 22 -10.94 -12.40 -0.10
CA LEU A 22 -10.51 -13.40 0.87
C LEU A 22 -9.98 -12.74 2.16
N ILE A 23 -9.19 -11.67 2.05
CA ILE A 23 -8.72 -10.90 3.22
C ILE A 23 -9.91 -10.34 4.02
N ILE A 24 -10.93 -9.81 3.34
CA ILE A 24 -12.13 -9.31 4.01
C ILE A 24 -12.89 -10.46 4.68
N ALA A 25 -13.12 -11.57 3.98
CA ALA A 25 -13.85 -12.72 4.51
C ALA A 25 -13.17 -13.30 5.76
N VAL A 26 -11.85 -13.51 5.70
CA VAL A 26 -11.05 -13.98 6.84
C VAL A 26 -11.08 -12.96 7.96
N GLY A 27 -10.92 -11.67 7.67
CA GLY A 27 -10.96 -10.60 8.67
C GLY A 27 -12.30 -10.53 9.40
N VAL A 28 -13.42 -10.64 8.68
CA VAL A 28 -14.76 -10.66 9.27
C VAL A 28 -14.96 -11.93 10.12
N ALA A 29 -14.54 -13.10 9.64
CA ALA A 29 -14.66 -14.34 10.39
C ALA A 29 -13.88 -14.27 11.72
N VAL A 30 -12.65 -13.76 11.70
CA VAL A 30 -11.82 -13.57 12.90
C VAL A 30 -12.44 -12.53 13.83
N LEU A 31 -12.95 -11.42 13.30
CA LEU A 31 -13.63 -10.38 14.09
C LEU A 31 -14.87 -10.92 14.80
N LEU A 32 -15.69 -11.73 14.12
CA LEU A 32 -16.88 -12.35 14.73
C LEU A 32 -16.50 -13.32 15.83
N ALA A 33 -15.50 -14.18 15.59
CA ALA A 33 -15.00 -15.12 16.58
C ALA A 33 -14.45 -14.41 17.83
N LEU A 34 -13.63 -13.37 17.63
CA LEU A 34 -13.10 -12.55 18.73
C LEU A 34 -14.20 -11.80 19.46
N THR A 35 -15.19 -11.26 18.75
CA THR A 35 -16.31 -10.56 19.38
C THR A 35 -17.12 -11.49 20.27
N ALA A 36 -17.41 -12.71 19.81
CA ALA A 36 -18.10 -13.72 20.61
C ALA A 36 -17.30 -14.10 21.86
N LEU A 37 -15.99 -14.33 21.71
CA LEU A 37 -15.11 -14.66 22.82
C LEU A 37 -15.03 -13.50 23.85
N LEU A 38 -14.79 -12.27 23.39
CA LEU A 38 -14.67 -11.11 24.27
C LEU A 38 -15.99 -10.70 24.91
N ALA A 39 -17.14 -10.97 24.28
CA ALA A 39 -18.45 -10.72 24.87
C ALA A 39 -18.69 -11.57 26.14
N VAL A 40 -18.14 -12.79 26.17
CA VAL A 40 -18.22 -13.71 27.31
C VAL A 40 -17.17 -13.35 28.37
N TYR A 41 -15.92 -13.14 27.99
CA TYR A 41 -14.81 -13.04 28.94
C TYR A 41 -14.44 -11.60 29.34
N PHE A 42 -14.45 -10.64 28.40
CA PHE A 42 -13.89 -9.31 28.62
C PHE A 42 -14.69 -8.21 27.90
N ARG A 43 -15.89 -7.91 28.39
CA ARG A 43 -16.79 -6.90 27.80
C ARG A 43 -16.16 -5.52 27.61
N LYS A 44 -15.21 -5.13 28.48
CA LYS A 44 -14.52 -3.84 28.38
C LYS A 44 -13.51 -3.78 27.23
N ALA A 45 -12.98 -4.92 26.80
CA ALA A 45 -12.01 -5.00 25.69
C ALA A 45 -12.68 -4.92 24.31
N ILE A 46 -14.01 -4.96 24.23
CA ILE A 46 -14.79 -4.74 22.99
C ILE A 46 -14.46 -3.37 22.37
N PHE A 47 -14.11 -2.37 23.19
CA PHE A 47 -13.70 -1.07 22.67
C PHE A 47 -12.48 -1.15 21.74
N VAL A 48 -11.50 -2.01 22.04
CA VAL A 48 -10.30 -2.17 21.20
C VAL A 48 -10.65 -2.81 19.86
N LEU A 49 -11.64 -3.72 19.83
CA LEU A 49 -12.15 -4.34 18.60
C LEU A 49 -12.81 -3.31 17.66
N SER A 50 -13.32 -2.19 18.17
CA SER A 50 -13.96 -1.16 17.34
C SER A 50 -13.03 -0.61 16.24
N ILE A 51 -11.73 -0.47 16.54
CA ILE A 51 -10.71 -0.03 15.58
C ILE A 51 -10.63 -1.01 14.41
N SER A 52 -10.58 -2.31 14.71
CA SER A 52 -10.53 -3.36 13.70
C SER A 52 -11.82 -3.41 12.86
N TYR A 53 -12.99 -3.21 13.48
CA TYR A 53 -14.26 -3.08 12.74
C TYR A 53 -14.23 -1.91 11.74
N ILE A 54 -13.77 -0.73 12.16
CA ILE A 54 -13.67 0.44 11.29
C ILE A 54 -12.75 0.14 10.11
N VAL A 55 -11.57 -0.45 10.34
CA VAL A 55 -10.63 -0.79 9.27
C VAL A 55 -11.24 -1.79 8.29
N THR A 56 -11.97 -2.80 8.77
CA THR A 56 -12.66 -3.77 7.90
C THR A 56 -13.78 -3.12 7.08
N ILE A 57 -14.58 -2.23 7.68
CA ILE A 57 -15.64 -1.50 6.97
C ILE A 57 -15.05 -0.58 5.89
N LEU A 58 -13.99 0.17 6.21
CA LEU A 58 -13.30 1.03 5.24
C LEU A 58 -12.72 0.18 4.10
N THR A 59 -12.13 -0.97 4.42
CA THR A 59 -11.60 -1.91 3.43
C THR A 59 -12.69 -2.44 2.50
N ALA A 60 -13.84 -2.84 3.05
CA ALA A 60 -14.99 -3.25 2.25
C ALA A 60 -15.51 -2.08 1.38
N GLY A 61 -15.61 -0.88 1.96
CA GLY A 61 -15.99 0.34 1.26
C GLY A 61 -15.09 0.66 0.07
N ALA A 62 -13.78 0.46 0.20
CA ALA A 62 -12.81 0.62 -0.88
C ALA A 62 -13.09 -0.31 -2.06
N VAL A 63 -13.45 -1.58 -1.77
CA VAL A 63 -13.76 -2.57 -2.81
C VAL A 63 -15.05 -2.21 -3.54
N PHE A 64 -16.07 -1.72 -2.83
CA PHE A 64 -17.34 -1.32 -3.44
C PHE A 64 -17.23 -0.01 -4.22
N ARG A 65 -16.55 1.01 -3.67
CA ARG A 65 -16.42 2.34 -4.30
C ARG A 65 -15.26 2.45 -5.29
N ARG A 66 -14.37 1.45 -5.35
CA ARG A 66 -13.13 1.44 -6.14
C ARG A 66 -12.23 2.66 -5.90
N ASP A 67 -12.27 3.22 -4.69
CA ASP A 67 -11.46 4.36 -4.30
C ASP A 67 -10.24 3.89 -3.50
N HIS A 68 -9.06 4.33 -3.95
CA HIS A 68 -7.75 3.95 -3.42
C HIS A 68 -7.50 4.53 -2.01
N ARG A 69 -8.15 5.63 -1.63
CA ARG A 69 -7.94 6.30 -0.33
C ARG A 69 -8.34 5.44 0.86
N PHE A 70 -9.30 4.53 0.67
CA PHE A 70 -9.78 3.66 1.74
C PHE A 70 -8.90 2.42 1.98
N MET A 71 -7.85 2.21 1.19
CA MET A 71 -6.89 1.12 1.37
C MET A 71 -5.74 1.44 2.32
N TYR A 72 -5.46 2.73 2.56
CA TYR A 72 -4.37 3.15 3.47
C TYR A 72 -4.53 2.63 4.91
N PRO A 73 -5.73 2.62 5.53
CA PRO A 73 -5.92 2.06 6.86
C PRO A 73 -5.55 0.57 6.95
N LEU A 74 -5.92 -0.22 5.94
CA LEU A 74 -5.57 -1.65 5.87
C LEU A 74 -4.05 -1.83 5.77
N LEU A 75 -3.40 -1.02 4.94
CA LEU A 75 -1.96 -1.08 4.74
C LEU A 75 -1.20 -0.67 6.02
N GLY A 76 -1.63 0.40 6.68
CA GLY A 76 -1.05 0.87 7.93
C GLY A 76 -1.14 -0.17 9.04
N VAL A 77 -2.31 -0.78 9.21
CA VAL A 77 -2.50 -1.87 10.19
C VAL A 77 -1.61 -3.07 9.87
N SER A 78 -1.47 -3.44 8.60
CA SER A 78 -0.62 -4.56 8.21
C SER A 78 0.85 -4.29 8.53
N TYR A 79 1.37 -3.10 8.22
CA TYR A 79 2.74 -2.71 8.58
C TYR A 79 2.99 -2.65 10.08
N PHE A 80 2.04 -2.13 10.86
CA PHE A 80 2.11 -2.14 12.31
C PHE A 80 2.25 -3.57 12.86
N HIS A 81 1.44 -4.51 12.35
CA HIS A 81 1.52 -5.91 12.78
C HIS A 81 2.80 -6.61 12.32
N ILE A 82 3.32 -6.30 11.12
CA ILE A 82 4.63 -6.81 10.68
C ILE A 82 5.74 -6.36 11.62
N PHE A 83 5.76 -5.07 11.98
CA PHE A 83 6.73 -4.51 12.91
C PHE A 83 6.58 -5.15 14.29
N LEU A 84 5.36 -5.25 14.81
CA LEU A 84 5.10 -5.83 16.12
C LEU A 84 5.51 -7.32 16.15
N ALA A 85 5.12 -8.10 15.14
CA ALA A 85 5.43 -9.52 15.04
C ALA A 85 6.93 -9.77 14.87
N SER A 86 7.65 -8.94 14.11
CA SER A 86 9.10 -9.07 13.97
C SER A 86 9.82 -8.78 15.28
N HIS A 87 9.36 -7.78 16.05
CA HIS A 87 9.91 -7.50 17.38
C HIS A 87 9.63 -8.63 18.38
N PHE A 88 8.40 -9.14 18.41
CA PHE A 88 8.07 -10.31 19.23
C PHE A 88 8.92 -11.52 18.85
N LEU A 89 9.07 -11.80 17.56
CA LEU A 89 9.88 -12.92 17.08
C LEU A 89 11.35 -12.76 17.49
N LEU A 90 11.90 -11.54 17.41
CA LEU A 90 13.26 -11.25 17.86
C LEU A 90 13.43 -11.49 19.36
N ILE A 91 12.48 -11.00 20.18
CA ILE A 91 12.50 -11.20 21.64
C ILE A 91 12.39 -12.70 21.96
N PHE A 92 11.43 -13.41 21.37
CA PHE A 92 11.25 -14.84 21.62
C PHE A 92 12.41 -15.69 21.09
N ALA A 93 12.99 -15.34 19.94
CA ALA A 93 14.20 -15.96 19.43
C ALA A 93 15.36 -15.74 20.41
N PHE A 94 15.53 -14.51 20.92
CA PHE A 94 16.54 -14.23 21.94
C PHE A 94 16.34 -15.11 23.18
N TYR A 95 15.12 -15.20 23.72
CA TYR A 95 14.84 -16.10 24.84
C TYR A 95 15.04 -17.57 24.51
N PHE A 96 14.74 -18.00 23.28
CA PHE A 96 14.90 -19.38 22.86
C PHE A 96 16.38 -19.77 22.67
N PHE A 97 17.22 -18.87 22.17
CA PHE A 97 18.64 -19.18 21.97
C PHE A 97 19.48 -18.91 23.22
N PHE A 98 19.30 -17.75 23.88
CA PHE A 98 20.23 -17.32 24.93
C PHE A 98 19.92 -17.91 26.31
N LYS A 99 18.64 -18.10 26.71
CA LYS A 99 18.35 -18.75 28.02
C LYS A 99 18.89 -20.17 28.09
N PRO A 100 18.70 -21.03 27.08
CA PRO A 100 19.26 -22.38 27.08
C PRO A 100 20.79 -22.39 27.12
N LEU A 101 21.44 -21.50 26.36
CA LEU A 101 22.90 -21.38 26.34
C LEU A 101 23.44 -20.88 27.68
N TYR A 102 22.78 -19.91 28.31
CA TYR A 102 23.15 -19.40 29.63
C TYR A 102 22.95 -20.47 30.72
N ILE A 103 21.82 -21.19 30.70
CA ILE A 103 21.56 -22.29 31.64
C ILE A 103 22.58 -23.40 31.42
N LEU A 104 22.86 -23.83 30.17
CA LEU A 104 23.88 -24.83 29.87
C LEU A 104 25.27 -24.37 30.29
N MET A 105 25.65 -23.13 30.03
CA MET A 105 26.95 -22.58 30.44
C MET A 105 27.11 -22.59 31.97
N VAL A 106 26.10 -22.11 32.70
CA VAL A 106 26.13 -22.06 34.17
C VAL A 106 26.04 -23.46 34.78
N PHE A 107 25.26 -24.39 34.21
CA PHE A 107 25.20 -25.78 34.68
C PHE A 107 26.50 -26.54 34.43
N ASN A 108 27.07 -26.40 33.22
CA ASN A 108 28.33 -27.02 32.85
C ASN A 108 29.50 -26.44 33.68
N TRP A 109 29.38 -25.18 34.12
CA TRP A 109 30.31 -24.55 35.06
C TRP A 109 30.10 -24.99 36.52
N ALA A 110 28.86 -25.12 36.98
CA ALA A 110 28.54 -25.30 38.40
C ALA A 110 28.61 -26.76 38.89
N PHE A 111 28.39 -27.74 38.01
CA PHE A 111 28.19 -29.12 38.48
C PHE A 111 29.03 -30.19 37.77
N ASP A 112 29.84 -29.85 36.76
CA ASP A 112 30.67 -30.81 35.99
C ASP A 112 29.95 -32.12 35.62
N THR A 113 28.62 -32.05 35.49
CA THR A 113 27.74 -33.21 35.37
C THR A 113 26.84 -33.01 34.17
N LEU A 114 26.85 -34.03 33.33
CA LEU A 114 26.18 -34.12 32.04
C LEU A 114 24.67 -34.38 32.18
N ASP A 115 24.05 -34.05 33.31
CA ASP A 115 22.65 -34.35 33.58
C ASP A 115 21.73 -33.23 33.09
N THR A 116 21.36 -33.39 31.82
CA THR A 116 20.49 -32.53 31.03
C THR A 116 19.03 -32.87 31.29
N GLY A 117 18.52 -32.52 32.47
CA GLY A 117 17.08 -32.44 32.74
C GLY A 117 16.40 -31.32 31.94
N LYS A 118 16.51 -31.34 30.61
CA LYS A 118 15.85 -30.39 29.70
C LYS A 118 14.35 -30.60 29.86
N ASN A 119 13.62 -29.64 30.43
CA ASN A 119 12.17 -29.66 30.47
C ASN A 119 11.62 -29.55 29.02
N PRO A 120 11.25 -30.67 28.34
CA PRO A 120 10.90 -30.62 26.92
C PRO A 120 9.64 -29.79 26.69
N GLY A 121 8.75 -29.71 27.69
CA GLY A 121 7.54 -28.90 27.65
C GLY A 121 7.79 -27.39 27.53
N TYR A 122 8.91 -26.86 28.03
CA TYR A 122 9.24 -25.44 27.86
C TYR A 122 9.61 -25.13 26.39
N TYR A 123 10.48 -25.96 25.80
CA TYR A 123 10.88 -25.81 24.39
C TYR A 123 9.71 -26.01 23.44
N LEU A 124 8.83 -26.97 23.71
CA LEU A 124 7.63 -27.20 22.91
C LEU A 124 6.71 -25.97 22.91
N LYS A 125 6.45 -25.37 24.08
CA LYS A 125 5.63 -24.15 24.20
C LYS A 125 6.26 -22.96 23.47
N CYS A 126 7.58 -22.76 23.62
CA CYS A 126 8.30 -21.72 22.90
C CYS A 126 8.29 -21.94 21.39
N PHE A 127 8.48 -23.18 20.92
CA PHE A 127 8.43 -23.52 19.50
C PHE A 127 7.04 -23.24 18.91
N VAL A 128 5.97 -23.64 19.61
CA VAL A 128 4.59 -23.33 19.19
C VAL A 128 4.35 -21.83 19.12
N LEU A 129 4.83 -21.04 20.09
CA LEU A 129 4.72 -19.58 20.04
C LEU A 129 5.48 -18.98 18.85
N VAL A 130 6.72 -19.40 18.62
CA VAL A 130 7.52 -18.96 17.46
C VAL A 130 6.82 -19.30 16.15
N LEU A 131 6.24 -20.50 16.04
CA LEU A 131 5.51 -20.94 14.86
C LEU A 131 4.24 -20.09 14.63
N ILE A 132 3.44 -19.83 15.67
CA ILE A 132 2.25 -18.98 15.59
C ILE A 132 2.62 -17.55 15.18
N VAL A 133 3.64 -16.96 15.81
CA VAL A 133 4.10 -15.60 15.47
C VAL A 133 4.67 -15.53 14.05
N SER A 134 5.36 -16.58 13.59
CA SER A 134 5.89 -16.66 12.23
C SER A 134 4.76 -16.75 11.19
N LEU A 135 3.75 -17.59 11.42
CA LEU A 135 2.57 -17.66 10.56
C LEU A 135 1.81 -16.34 10.51
N PHE A 136 1.66 -15.69 11.67
CA PHE A 136 1.06 -14.36 11.77
C PHE A 136 1.87 -13.33 10.97
N LEU A 137 3.20 -13.33 11.07
CA LEU A 137 4.08 -12.45 10.29
C LEU A 137 3.91 -12.68 8.78
N ILE A 138 3.97 -13.93 8.33
CA ILE A 138 3.79 -14.30 6.91
C ILE A 138 2.43 -13.82 6.39
N TYR A 139 1.36 -14.05 7.17
CA TYR A 139 0.02 -13.60 6.82
C TYR A 139 -0.04 -12.07 6.67
N ASN A 140 0.53 -11.30 7.60
CA ASN A 140 0.52 -9.83 7.51
C ASN A 140 1.38 -9.30 6.36
N ILE A 141 2.52 -9.94 6.05
CA ILE A 141 3.33 -9.61 4.86
C ILE A 141 2.50 -9.85 3.59
N TRP A 142 1.84 -11.00 3.50
CA TRP A 142 0.99 -11.32 2.37
C TRP A 142 -0.18 -10.34 2.24
N GLN A 143 -0.85 -10.00 3.33
CA GLN A 143 -1.92 -9.00 3.38
C GLN A 143 -1.44 -7.62 2.91
N ALA A 144 -0.27 -7.16 3.38
CA ALA A 144 0.32 -5.89 2.97
C ALA A 144 0.68 -5.88 1.47
N ALA A 145 1.25 -6.97 0.97
CA ALA A 145 1.57 -7.12 -0.45
C ALA A 145 0.29 -7.05 -1.32
N MET A 146 -0.76 -7.77 -0.94
CA MET A 146 -2.07 -7.72 -1.63
C MET A 146 -2.66 -6.31 -1.64
N ALA A 147 -2.67 -5.64 -0.48
CA ALA A 147 -3.19 -4.29 -0.35
C ALA A 147 -2.44 -3.29 -1.23
N LYS A 148 -1.10 -3.37 -1.26
CA LYS A 148 -0.25 -2.52 -2.11
C LYS A 148 -0.53 -2.76 -3.59
N HIS A 149 -0.57 -4.02 -4.02
CA HIS A 149 -0.85 -4.33 -5.42
C HIS A 149 -2.24 -3.88 -5.87
N PHE A 150 -3.24 -4.00 -5.01
CA PHE A 150 -4.58 -3.49 -5.30
C PHE A 150 -4.61 -1.95 -5.35
N LEU A 151 -3.87 -1.28 -4.48
CA LEU A 151 -3.70 0.18 -4.50
C LEU A 151 -3.07 0.66 -5.82
N ASP A 152 -1.95 0.05 -6.23
CA ASP A 152 -1.28 0.36 -7.49
C ASP A 152 -2.21 0.16 -8.69
N HIS A 153 -3.03 -0.90 -8.65
CA HIS A 153 -4.02 -1.17 -9.69
C HIS A 153 -5.12 -0.09 -9.77
N LEU A 154 -5.63 0.38 -8.62
CA LEU A 154 -6.61 1.45 -8.59
C LEU A 154 -6.02 2.78 -9.08
N GLN A 155 -4.78 3.11 -8.68
CA GLN A 155 -4.10 4.34 -9.12
C GLN A 155 -3.84 4.35 -10.64
N GLN A 156 -3.44 3.23 -11.22
CA GLN A 156 -3.26 3.12 -12.67
C GLN A 156 -4.57 3.33 -13.45
N ASN A 157 -5.70 2.85 -12.91
CA ASN A 157 -7.00 3.04 -13.53
C ASN A 157 -7.46 4.51 -13.45
N ASP A 158 -7.18 5.20 -12.35
CA ASP A 158 -7.51 6.61 -12.16
C ASP A 158 -6.74 7.51 -13.14
N LEU A 159 -5.42 7.28 -13.29
CA LEU A 159 -4.58 7.99 -14.27
C LEU A 159 -4.99 7.75 -15.73
N ARG A 160 -5.49 6.54 -16.04
CA ARG A 160 -6.00 6.21 -17.38
C ARG A 160 -7.30 6.93 -17.70
N LEU A 161 -8.17 7.11 -16.71
CA LEU A 161 -9.42 7.86 -16.89
C LEU A 161 -9.12 9.33 -17.14
N ASP A 162 -8.21 9.94 -16.37
CA ASP A 162 -7.84 11.34 -16.53
C ASP A 162 -7.19 11.63 -17.91
N SER A 163 -6.29 10.76 -18.37
CA SER A 163 -5.70 10.87 -19.71
C SER A 163 -6.72 10.66 -20.84
N GLY A 164 -7.66 9.72 -20.70
CA GLY A 164 -8.74 9.52 -21.67
C GLY A 164 -9.69 10.72 -21.79
N ILE A 165 -10.07 11.33 -20.66
CA ILE A 165 -10.92 12.54 -20.64
C ILE A 165 -10.18 13.71 -21.31
N LYS A 166 -8.87 13.86 -21.07
CA LYS A 166 -8.07 14.94 -21.67
C LYS A 166 -7.94 14.80 -23.19
N VAL A 167 -7.79 13.57 -23.70
CA VAL A 167 -7.73 13.30 -25.16
C VAL A 167 -9.10 13.47 -25.83
N SER A 168 -10.17 13.03 -25.18
CA SER A 168 -11.54 13.22 -25.69
C SER A 168 -11.99 14.69 -25.64
N GLY A 169 -11.54 15.44 -24.64
CA GLY A 169 -11.80 16.88 -24.51
C GLY A 169 -11.05 17.74 -25.52
N SER A 170 -9.89 17.29 -26.02
CA SER A 170 -9.15 18.05 -27.06
C SER A 170 -9.63 17.75 -28.48
N SER A 171 -10.37 16.67 -28.72
CA SER A 171 -10.91 16.33 -30.06
C SER A 171 -12.27 16.97 -30.38
N SER A 172 -12.89 17.71 -29.44
CA SER A 172 -14.16 18.43 -29.69
C SER A 172 -14.02 19.96 -29.79
N SER A 173 -12.80 20.52 -29.72
CA SER A 173 -12.56 21.97 -29.82
C SER A 173 -11.80 22.40 -31.07
N SER A 174 -11.95 21.67 -32.17
CA SER A 174 -11.54 22.12 -33.51
C SER A 174 -12.75 22.27 -34.43
N VAL A 175 -13.82 22.91 -33.94
CA VAL A 175 -14.82 23.52 -34.82
C VAL A 175 -14.46 24.99 -34.93
N ALA A 176 -14.10 25.36 -36.15
CA ALA A 176 -13.61 26.67 -36.55
C ALA A 176 -14.49 27.83 -36.05
N LEU A 177 -13.89 28.75 -35.31
CA LEU A 177 -14.33 30.15 -35.28
C LEU A 177 -13.36 30.97 -36.12
N ASN A 178 -13.56 30.85 -37.43
CA ASN A 178 -13.11 31.80 -38.41
C ASN A 178 -14.07 33.00 -38.34
N TYR A 179 -13.74 34.03 -37.56
CA TYR A 179 -14.42 35.32 -37.64
C TYR A 179 -13.41 36.40 -37.98
N SER A 180 -13.52 36.83 -39.23
CA SER A 180 -12.90 37.97 -39.86
C SER A 180 -13.18 39.27 -39.10
N HIS A 181 -12.13 40.09 -38.98
CA HIS A 181 -12.13 41.52 -39.29
C HIS A 181 -13.23 42.41 -38.67
N SER A 182 -12.84 43.20 -37.66
CA SER A 182 -13.33 44.58 -37.47
C SER A 182 -12.25 45.40 -36.77
N GLU A 183 -11.73 46.40 -37.49
CA GLU A 183 -11.10 47.62 -36.94
C GLU A 183 -12.05 48.25 -35.89
N SER A 184 -11.68 49.07 -34.89
CA SER A 184 -10.72 50.18 -34.81
C SER A 184 -10.63 50.64 -33.32
N PRO A 185 -10.03 51.79 -32.91
CA PRO A 185 -8.86 51.81 -32.03
C PRO A 185 -9.11 52.52 -30.67
N LYS A 186 -8.16 52.44 -29.74
CA LYS A 186 -7.91 53.51 -28.75
C LYS A 186 -6.54 53.39 -28.07
N THR A 187 -5.66 54.26 -28.55
CA THR A 187 -4.62 55.06 -27.90
C THR A 187 -4.44 54.89 -26.39
N GLU A 188 -3.26 54.45 -25.94
CA GLU A 188 -2.62 55.07 -24.77
C GLU A 188 -1.09 54.95 -24.81
N LYS A 189 -0.46 56.10 -24.54
CA LYS A 189 0.96 56.43 -24.63
C LYS A 189 1.83 55.59 -23.68
N ARG A 190 2.92 55.03 -24.20
CA ARG A 190 4.21 55.03 -23.45
C ARG A 190 5.37 55.33 -24.39
N ASN A 191 5.97 56.48 -24.13
CA ASN A 191 7.26 56.89 -24.65
C ASN A 191 8.34 55.98 -24.07
N ALA A 192 9.07 55.29 -24.92
CA ALA A 192 10.42 54.83 -24.63
C ALA A 192 11.27 55.16 -25.87
N ILE A 193 11.92 56.31 -25.77
CA ILE A 193 13.05 56.69 -26.61
C ILE A 193 14.22 55.83 -26.14
N VAL A 194 14.89 55.11 -27.04
CA VAL A 194 16.35 54.89 -27.01
C VAL A 194 16.81 54.22 -28.33
N PHE A 195 17.62 55.01 -29.01
CA PHE A 195 18.71 54.74 -29.95
C PHE A 195 18.46 54.34 -31.42
N VAL A 196 18.75 55.36 -32.22
CA VAL A 196 19.00 55.47 -33.66
C VAL A 196 20.36 54.87 -34.03
N GLY A 197 20.37 54.24 -35.21
CA GLY A 197 21.53 53.86 -36.01
C GLY A 197 21.16 52.61 -36.78
N GLY A 198 20.76 52.61 -38.05
CA GLY A 198 20.99 53.48 -39.20
C GLY A 198 20.94 52.53 -40.42
N PRO A 199 20.44 52.92 -41.60
CA PRO A 199 19.76 51.99 -42.50
C PRO A 199 20.58 51.61 -43.76
N GLU A 200 20.03 50.60 -44.47
CA GLU A 200 20.27 50.22 -45.87
C GLU A 200 21.61 49.50 -46.18
N LEU A 201 21.72 48.54 -47.11
CA LEU A 201 21.07 48.40 -48.41
C LEU A 201 21.18 46.93 -48.93
N GLN A 202 20.29 46.60 -49.87
CA GLN A 202 20.13 45.38 -50.69
C GLN A 202 21.44 44.79 -51.27
N THR A 203 21.55 43.54 -51.74
CA THR A 203 21.01 43.04 -53.04
C THR A 203 21.58 41.63 -53.32
N GLY A 204 20.75 40.73 -53.91
CA GLY A 204 21.16 39.65 -54.86
C GLY A 204 22.07 38.52 -54.31
N GLU A 205 22.12 37.30 -54.82
CA GLU A 205 21.65 36.71 -56.07
C GLU A 205 21.80 35.18 -55.95
N ARG A 206 21.02 34.43 -56.74
CA ARG A 206 21.22 33.00 -57.10
C ARG A 206 22.68 32.78 -57.56
N THR A 207 23.29 31.59 -57.52
CA THR A 207 22.94 30.36 -58.27
C THR A 207 24.02 29.31 -57.99
N MET A 208 23.64 28.02 -58.08
CA MET A 208 24.44 26.80 -58.30
C MET A 208 25.52 26.39 -57.29
#